data_AF-A0A846NDW5-F1
#
_entry.id   AF-A0A846NDW5-F1
#
_cell.length_a   1.000
_cell.length_b   1.000
_cell.length_c   1.000
_cell.angle_alpha   90.00
_cell.angle_beta   90.00
_cell.angle_gamma   90.00
#
_symmetry.space_group_name_H-M   'P 1'
#
loop_
_entity.id
_entity.type
_entity.pdbx_description
1 polymer ?
#
loop_
_entity_poly.entity_id
_entity_poly.type
_entity_poly.pdbx_seq_one_letter_code
_entity_poly.pdbx_strand_id
1 'polypeptide(L)' 'ELLESECEILIPAALENTITISNAPSIKAKAIVEGANGPTTPEADQILEKNGVMLVPDILANAGGV' A
#
# COMPACT_ATOMS: atom_id res chain seq x y z
N GLU A 1 -8.65 10.35 3.86
CA GLU A 1 -10.02 9.96 3.41
C GLU A 1 -10.04 8.77 2.46
N LEU A 2 -9.56 8.86 1.20
CA LEU A 2 -9.69 7.73 0.25
C LEU A 2 -8.84 6.50 0.63
N LEU A 3 -7.56 6.70 0.94
CA LEU A 3 -6.64 5.59 1.31
C LEU A 3 -7.00 4.92 2.65
N GLU A 4 -7.77 5.60 3.49
CA GLU A 4 -8.14 5.18 4.84
C GLU A 4 -9.58 4.62 4.89
N SER A 5 -10.25 4.63 3.73
CA SER A 5 -11.60 4.10 3.58
C SER A 5 -11.62 2.60 3.84
N GLU A 6 -12.71 2.13 4.43
CA GLU A 6 -12.90 0.70 4.67
C GLU A 6 -13.02 -0.04 3.34
N CYS A 7 -12.11 -0.97 3.10
CA CYS A 7 -12.07 -1.82 1.92
C CYS A 7 -11.34 -3.13 2.25
N GLU A 8 -11.54 -4.16 1.42
CA GLU A 8 -10.75 -5.39 1.58
C GLU A 8 -9.37 -5.26 0.92
N ILE A 9 -9.32 -4.62 -0.25
CA ILE A 9 -8.11 -4.47 -1.06
C ILE A 9 -7.94 -3.00 -1.44
N LEU A 10 -6.75 -2.46 -1.20
CA LEU A 10 -6.33 -1.13 -1.63
C LEU A 10 -5.25 -1.23 -2.72
N ILE A 11 -5.40 -0.50 -3.81
CA ILE A 11 -4.48 -0.54 -4.96
C ILE A 11 -3.92 0.86 -5.24
N PRO A 12 -2.78 1.25 -4.64
CA PRO A 12 -2.12 2.51 -4.99
C PRO A 12 -1.45 2.39 -6.37
N ALA A 13 -1.98 3.13 -7.34
CA ALA A 13 -1.58 3.03 -8.75
C ALA A 13 -1.36 4.40 -9.44
N ALA A 14 -0.97 5.42 -8.66
CA ALA A 14 -0.77 6.77 -9.17
C ALA A 14 0.68 7.25 -9.02
N LEU A 15 1.09 7.64 -7.81
CA LEU A 15 2.41 8.20 -7.53
C LEU A 15 3.12 7.40 -6.43
N GLU A 16 4.45 7.48 -6.44
CA GLU A 16 5.32 7.02 -5.35
C GLU A 16 5.03 7.74 -4.02
N ASN A 17 5.43 7.14 -2.90
CA ASN A 17 5.33 7.71 -1.55
C ASN A 17 3.91 8.19 -1.16
N THR A 18 2.87 7.53 -1.69
CA THR A 18 1.47 7.84 -1.39
C THR A 18 1.05 7.29 -0.01
N ILE A 19 1.60 6.14 0.37
CA ILE A 19 1.40 5.52 1.68
C ILE A 19 2.65 5.77 2.52
N THR A 20 2.49 6.53 3.61
CA THR A 20 3.59 7.03 4.45
C THR A 20 3.29 6.78 5.92
N ILE A 21 4.25 7.07 6.80
CA ILE A 21 4.06 7.01 8.26
C ILE A 21 2.84 7.81 8.76
N SER A 22 2.41 8.83 8.02
CA SER A 22 1.30 9.70 8.42
C SER A 22 -0.09 9.07 8.22
N ASN A 23 -0.25 8.15 7.26
CA ASN A 23 -1.55 7.56 6.91
C ASN A 23 -1.60 6.03 7.10
N ALA A 24 -0.46 5.33 7.10
CA ALA A 24 -0.39 3.88 7.30
C ALA A 24 -1.12 3.38 8.57
N PRO A 25 -1.08 4.07 9.74
CA PRO A 25 -1.84 3.65 10.91
C PRO A 25 -3.36 3.68 10.73
N SER A 26 -3.85 4.47 9.79
CA SER A 26 -5.27 4.70 9.52
C SER A 26 -5.81 3.81 8.39
N ILE A 27 -4.96 3.05 7.70
CA ILE A 27 -5.37 2.14 6.63
C ILE A 27 -6.11 0.95 7.22
N LYS A 28 -7.30 0.68 6.68
CA LYS A 28 -8.19 -0.42 7.12
C LYS A 28 -8.22 -1.61 6.16
N ALA A 29 -7.46 -1.53 5.06
CA ALA A 29 -7.40 -2.59 4.06
C ALA A 29 -6.81 -3.87 4.64
N LYS A 30 -7.30 -5.03 4.19
CA LYS A 30 -6.70 -6.33 4.55
C LYS A 30 -5.50 -6.65 3.66
N ALA A 31 -5.50 -6.13 2.44
CA ALA A 31 -4.39 -6.25 1.50
C ALA A 31 -4.13 -4.94 0.75
N ILE A 32 -2.87 -4.71 0.42
CA ILE A 32 -2.39 -3.65 -0.47
C ILE A 32 -1.67 -4.30 -1.65
N VAL A 33 -2.02 -3.88 -2.87
CA VAL A 33 -1.37 -4.36 -4.10
C VAL A 33 -0.77 -3.17 -4.84
N GLU A 34 0.55 -3.10 -4.89
CA GLU A 34 1.25 -1.91 -5.40
C GLU A 34 1.24 -1.86 -6.93
N GLY A 35 0.36 -1.02 -7.49
CA GLY A 35 0.28 -0.79 -8.93
C GLY A 35 1.27 0.25 -9.44
N ALA A 36 1.61 1.25 -8.61
CA ALA A 36 2.66 2.21 -8.89
C ALA A 36 4.03 1.67 -8.48
N ASN A 37 5.11 2.35 -8.87
CA ASN A 37 6.46 2.07 -8.36
C ASN A 37 6.68 2.82 -7.05
N GLY A 38 7.09 2.12 -5.99
CA GLY A 38 7.36 2.66 -4.66
C GLY A 38 6.22 3.47 -4.03
N PRO A 39 4.94 3.04 -4.07
CA PRO A 39 3.85 3.81 -3.46
C PRO A 39 3.91 3.82 -1.92
N THR A 40 4.61 2.88 -1.29
CA THR A 40 4.70 2.72 0.16
C THR A 40 6.11 3.03 0.66
N THR A 41 6.25 3.88 1.69
CA THR A 41 7.58 4.13 2.30
C THR A 41 8.01 2.97 3.20
N PRO A 42 9.32 2.75 3.43
CA PRO A 42 9.80 1.67 4.29
C PRO A 42 9.25 1.71 5.73
N GLU A 43 9.03 2.92 6.27
CA GLU A 43 8.45 3.09 7.61
C GLU A 43 6.95 2.74 7.62
N ALA A 44 6.25 3.04 6.53
CA ALA A 44 4.84 2.68 6.37
C ALA A 44 4.66 1.17 6.25
N ASP A 45 5.55 0.49 5.51
CA ASP A 45 5.56 -0.96 5.35
C ASP A 45 5.63 -1.68 6.70
N GLN A 46 6.53 -1.24 7.60
CA GLN A 46 6.64 -1.78 8.96
C GLN A 46 5.34 -1.62 9.78
N ILE A 47 4.63 -0.51 9.59
CA ILE A 47 3.35 -0.27 10.27
C ILE A 47 2.27 -1.20 9.73
N LEU A 48 2.21 -1.35 8.41
CA LEU A 48 1.24 -2.20 7.72
C LEU A 48 1.45 -3.68 8.07
N GLU A 49 2.70 -4.15 8.08
CA GLU A 49 3.07 -5.49 8.51
C GLU A 49 2.62 -5.74 9.96
N LYS A 50 2.92 -4.81 10.88
CA LYS A 50 2.50 -4.90 12.28
C LYS A 50 0.98 -4.94 12.44
N ASN A 51 0.26 -4.24 11.57
CA ASN A 51 -1.20 -4.21 11.55
C ASN A 51 -1.82 -5.44 10.84
N GLY A 52 -1.00 -6.36 10.34
CA GLY A 52 -1.46 -7.58 9.66
C GLY A 52 -2.01 -7.32 8.26
N VAL A 53 -1.64 -6.20 7.63
CA VAL A 53 -2.02 -5.89 6.24
C VAL A 53 -1.06 -6.63 5.31
N MET A 54 -1.61 -7.44 4.40
CA MET A 54 -0.80 -8.14 3.40
C MET A 54 -0.38 -7.16 2.30
N LEU A 55 0.93 -6.97 2.10
CA LEU A 55 1.47 -6.10 1.05
C LEU A 55 2.04 -6.93 -0.11
N VAL A 56 1.54 -6.73 -1.32
CA VAL A 56 2.09 -7.30 -2.56
C VAL A 56 2.97 -6.25 -3.23
N PRO A 57 4.30 -6.47 -3.32
CA PRO A 57 5.24 -5.44 -3.74
C PRO A 57 5.14 -5.14 -5.23
N ASP A 58 5.47 -3.91 -5.60
CA ASP A 58 5.42 -3.38 -6.97
C ASP A 58 6.13 -4.28 -8.01
N ILE A 59 7.32 -4.79 -7.67
CA ILE A 59 8.15 -5.66 -8.51
C ILE A 59 7.44 -6.95 -8.96
N LEU A 60 6.42 -7.39 -8.21
CA LEU A 60 5.58 -8.53 -8.57
C LEU A 60 4.21 -8.08 -9.10
N ALA A 61 3.58 -7.12 -8.43
CA ALA A 61 2.20 -6.72 -8.68
C ALA A 61 2.01 -6.01 -10.03
N ASN A 62 2.95 -5.17 -10.46
CA ASN A 62 2.83 -4.37 -11.67
C ASN A 62 3.65 -4.89 -12.86
N ALA A 63 4.33 -6.04 -12.70
CA ALA A 63 5.20 -6.65 -13.71
C ALA A 63 4.49 -7.11 -15.00
N GLY A 64 3.15 -7.04 -15.06
CA GLY A 64 2.40 -7.43 -16.26
C GLY A 64 2.59 -6.52 -17.48
N GLY A 65 3.14 -5.31 -17.30
CA GLY A 65 3.43 -4.38 -18.40
C GLY A 65 4.84 -4.51 -18.99
N VAL A 66 5.68 -5.39 -18.46
CA VAL A 66 7.08 -5.57 -18.88
C VAL A 66 7.23 -6.46 -20.11
#